data_AF-A0A7S1ARC4-F1
#
_entry.id   AF-A0A7S1ARC4-F1
#
_cell.length_a   1.000
_cell.length_b   1.000
_cell.length_c   1.000
_cell.angle_alpha   90.00
_cell.angle_beta   90.00
_cell.angle_gamma   90.00
#
_symmetry.space_group_name_H-M   'P 1'
#
loop_
_entity.id
_entity.type
_entity.pdbx_description
1 polymer ?
#
loop_
_entity_poly.entity_id
_entity_poly.type
_entity_poly.pdbx_seq_one_letter_code
_entity_poly.pdbx_strand_id
1 'polypeptide(L)'
;RSHLRPFFCASFAVVWPMFMHAAREEGVDLDASCLDHAAYPLFTPLLKACEDYASLSGCRFQGRAFSDVEHATEKTSVADARLKAAPVVAGFLARLKAGDEGLLETVTAAYQLVMDESVRNGMMATCRQLQMWPANTPDVDRDYLDFSASLPTIAQRVYNDDVHRRADPRYGRRATTASFLVDFAGEAGVVRPELVKESGGVLQQFLALVDKWTMEQECLLAAAVQPRRGVRGLLTGLVLGITAEALRRHAQPTALWSGRSAVFLLTVVVGLAIARRGRRPSKSEAHPVLRVVQTRTR
;
A
#
# COMPACT_ATOMS: atom_id res chain seq x y z
N ARG A 1 28.05 14.44 -15.76
CA ARG A 1 28.25 14.14 -14.32
C ARG A 1 27.20 14.93 -13.55
N SER A 2 26.02 14.35 -13.41
CA SER A 2 24.86 14.98 -12.76
C SER A 2 24.27 13.92 -11.82
N HIS A 3 24.41 14.16 -10.51
CA HIS A 3 23.87 13.32 -9.45
C HIS A 3 22.34 13.53 -9.37
N LEU A 4 21.59 12.83 -10.21
CA LEU A 4 20.17 12.60 -9.96
C LEU A 4 20.07 11.41 -9.00
N ARG A 5 19.90 11.69 -7.70
CA ARG A 5 19.48 10.67 -6.73
C ARG A 5 18.02 10.30 -7.01
N PRO A 6 17.65 9.00 -7.10
CA PRO A 6 16.27 8.61 -7.32
C PRO A 6 15.43 8.88 -6.07
N PHE A 7 14.42 9.75 -6.19
CA PHE A 7 13.54 10.25 -5.12
C PHE A 7 12.43 9.27 -4.67
N PHE A 8 12.55 7.96 -4.95
CA PHE A 8 11.45 7.01 -4.79
C PHE A 8 11.26 6.40 -3.38
N CYS A 9 12.08 6.77 -2.38
CA CYS A 9 12.18 5.99 -1.14
C CYS A 9 11.13 6.31 -0.04
N ALA A 10 10.41 7.44 -0.08
CA ALA A 10 9.63 7.89 1.08
C ALA A 10 8.16 7.40 1.15
N SER A 11 7.57 6.86 0.08
CA SER A 11 6.09 6.76 -0.06
C SER A 11 5.42 5.54 0.55
N PHE A 12 6.12 4.42 0.69
CA PHE A 12 5.49 3.19 1.20
C PHE A 12 5.43 3.14 2.74
N ALA A 13 6.28 3.93 3.41
CA ALA A 13 6.49 3.91 4.86
C ALA A 13 5.46 4.72 5.68
N VAL A 14 4.46 5.35 5.05
CA VAL A 14 3.51 6.25 5.74
C VAL A 14 2.13 5.60 5.95
N VAL A 15 1.82 4.48 5.28
CA VAL A 15 0.49 3.84 5.35
C VAL A 15 0.36 2.90 6.57
N TRP A 16 1.48 2.36 7.07
CA TRP A 16 1.50 1.37 8.15
C TRP A 16 1.04 1.84 9.54
N PRO A 17 1.34 3.07 10.01
CA PRO A 17 1.05 3.47 11.38
C PRO A 17 -0.46 3.49 11.73
N MET A 18 -1.34 3.62 10.72
CA MET A 18 -2.78 3.71 10.93
C MET A 18 -3.43 2.38 11.33
N PHE A 19 -2.81 1.24 11.03
CA PHE A 19 -3.34 -0.09 11.38
C PHE A 19 -2.73 -0.70 12.66
N MET A 20 -1.67 -0.08 13.19
CA MET A 20 -0.93 -0.57 14.35
C MET A 20 -1.52 -0.16 15.71
N HIS A 21 -2.44 0.80 15.74
CA HIS A 21 -2.95 1.36 16.99
C HIS A 21 -4.22 0.70 17.55
N ALA A 22 -4.73 -0.37 16.93
CA ALA A 22 -6.07 -0.88 17.24
C ALA A 22 -6.15 -2.02 18.27
N ALA A 23 -5.08 -2.45 18.93
CA ALA A 23 -5.19 -3.50 19.96
C ALA A 23 -4.11 -3.40 21.03
N ARG A 24 -4.23 -2.40 21.91
CA ARG A 24 -3.65 -2.53 23.26
C ARG A 24 -4.80 -2.89 24.20
N GLU A 25 -5.33 -4.09 24.05
CA GLU A 25 -6.17 -4.69 25.09
C GLU A 25 -5.24 -5.14 26.21
N GLU A 26 -5.36 -4.49 27.37
CA GLU A 26 -4.63 -4.79 28.58
C GLU A 26 -5.03 -6.19 29.07
N GLY A 27 -4.13 -7.18 29.02
CA GLY A 27 -4.39 -8.42 29.77
C GLY A 27 -3.75 -9.74 29.34
N VAL A 28 -2.87 -9.80 28.33
CA VAL A 28 -2.16 -11.07 28.04
C VAL A 28 -0.66 -10.81 27.86
N ASP A 29 0.12 -11.37 28.78
CA ASP A 29 1.59 -11.30 28.86
C ASP A 29 2.24 -12.22 27.81
N LEU A 30 1.91 -11.99 26.53
CA LEU A 30 2.57 -12.62 25.40
C LEU A 30 3.80 -11.79 25.06
N ASP A 31 4.99 -12.39 25.21
CA ASP A 31 6.32 -11.86 24.83
C ASP A 31 6.27 -10.42 24.32
N ALA A 32 6.58 -9.46 25.19
CA ALA A 32 6.48 -8.02 24.96
C ALA A 32 7.41 -7.48 23.85
N SER A 33 7.98 -8.36 23.03
CA SER A 33 8.82 -8.01 21.90
C SER A 33 7.99 -7.41 20.77
N CYS A 34 8.39 -6.23 20.33
CA CYS A 34 7.81 -5.52 19.20
C CYS A 34 8.36 -6.04 17.85
N LEU A 35 9.46 -6.80 17.87
CA LEU A 35 10.09 -7.44 16.72
C LEU A 35 9.95 -8.97 16.78
N ASP A 36 9.81 -9.62 15.63
CA ASP A 36 9.72 -11.08 15.50
C ASP A 36 11.11 -11.67 15.21
N HIS A 37 11.82 -12.06 16.26
CA HIS A 37 13.17 -12.62 16.13
C HIS A 37 13.16 -13.98 15.42
N ALA A 38 12.13 -14.79 15.67
CA ALA A 38 12.02 -16.15 15.14
C ALA A 38 11.83 -16.16 13.62
N ALA A 39 11.14 -15.15 13.08
CA ALA A 39 10.94 -15.02 11.64
C ALA A 39 12.22 -14.69 10.86
N TYR A 40 13.26 -14.15 11.54
CA TYR A 40 14.51 -13.70 10.89
C TYR A 40 15.77 -14.17 11.65
N PRO A 41 16.11 -15.47 11.60
CA PRO A 41 17.19 -16.04 12.42
C PRO A 41 18.56 -15.37 12.22
N LEU A 42 18.93 -15.07 10.96
CA LEU A 42 20.21 -14.43 10.64
C LEU A 42 20.32 -13.00 11.19
N PHE A 43 19.19 -12.33 11.38
CA PHE A 43 19.10 -10.99 11.95
C PHE A 43 18.77 -10.99 13.45
N THR A 44 18.56 -12.15 14.08
CA THR A 44 18.22 -12.23 15.50
C THR A 44 19.17 -11.44 16.41
N PRO A 45 20.51 -11.48 16.25
CA PRO A 45 21.41 -10.66 17.07
C PRO A 45 21.16 -9.16 16.92
N LEU A 46 20.91 -8.69 15.68
CA LEU A 46 20.58 -7.29 15.41
C LEU A 46 19.24 -6.91 16.03
N LEU A 47 18.20 -7.72 15.81
CA LEU A 47 16.84 -7.44 16.28
C LEU A 47 16.81 -7.36 17.82
N LYS A 48 17.46 -8.31 18.51
CA LYS A 48 17.61 -8.28 19.97
C LYS A 48 18.35 -7.05 20.48
N ALA A 49 19.41 -6.64 19.79
CA ALA A 49 20.15 -5.43 20.16
C ALA A 49 19.30 -4.16 19.98
N CYS A 50 18.46 -4.12 18.93
CA CYS A 50 17.63 -2.98 18.57
C CYS A 50 16.25 -2.95 19.23
N GLU A 51 15.89 -3.94 20.06
CA GLU A 51 14.53 -4.08 20.62
C GLU A 51 14.07 -2.81 21.37
N ASP A 52 14.90 -2.32 22.29
CA ASP A 52 14.61 -1.13 23.10
C ASP A 52 14.43 0.10 22.17
N TYR A 53 15.28 0.24 21.16
CA TYR A 53 15.18 1.33 20.19
C TYR A 53 13.90 1.23 19.35
N ALA A 54 13.58 0.02 18.85
CA ALA A 54 12.40 -0.22 18.02
C ALA A 54 11.11 0.07 18.78
N SER A 55 11.01 -0.32 20.05
CA SER A 55 9.84 0.00 20.88
C SER A 55 9.63 1.52 21.04
N LEU A 56 10.71 2.29 21.14
CA LEU A 56 10.68 3.76 21.27
C LEU A 56 10.49 4.48 19.92
N SER A 57 10.87 3.86 18.80
CA SER A 57 10.80 4.46 17.46
C SER A 57 9.54 4.07 16.67
N GLY A 58 8.66 3.24 17.24
CA GLY A 58 7.51 2.67 16.53
C GLY A 58 7.93 1.65 15.47
N CYS A 59 8.95 0.86 15.78
CA CYS A 59 9.55 -0.18 14.93
C CYS A 59 10.08 0.35 13.59
N ARG A 60 10.61 1.57 13.58
CA ARG A 60 11.26 2.17 12.41
C ARG A 60 12.76 2.26 12.63
N PHE A 61 13.54 1.88 11.60
CA PHE A 61 14.98 2.07 11.64
C PHE A 61 15.35 3.40 10.98
N GLN A 62 16.20 4.17 11.63
CA GLN A 62 16.77 5.41 11.08
C GLN A 62 18.27 5.40 11.33
N GLY A 63 19.08 5.25 10.27
CA GLY A 63 20.53 5.09 10.40
C GLY A 63 21.20 6.29 11.07
N ARG A 64 20.70 7.50 10.78
CA ARG A 64 21.16 8.76 11.40
C ARG A 64 21.06 8.77 12.91
N ALA A 65 20.12 8.03 13.48
CA ALA A 65 19.96 7.92 14.93
C ALA A 65 21.21 7.31 15.62
N PHE A 66 22.02 6.55 14.87
CA PHE A 66 23.21 5.85 15.36
C PHE A 66 24.53 6.54 15.02
N SER A 67 24.51 7.60 14.20
CA SER A 67 25.73 8.33 13.81
C SER A 67 26.14 9.41 14.82
N ASP A 68 25.18 9.98 15.56
CA ASP A 68 25.40 11.17 16.41
C ASP A 68 25.42 10.85 17.92
N VAL A 69 25.63 9.59 18.30
CA VAL A 69 25.47 9.14 19.70
C VAL A 69 26.49 9.80 20.64
N GLU A 70 27.67 10.17 20.15
CA GLU A 70 28.72 10.82 20.97
C GLU A 70 28.36 12.24 21.42
N HIS A 71 27.41 12.90 20.76
CA HIS A 71 27.04 14.30 21.02
C HIS A 71 25.69 14.45 21.73
N ALA A 72 25.03 13.34 22.07
CA ALA A 72 23.75 13.37 22.77
C ALA A 72 23.98 13.76 24.24
N THR A 73 23.85 15.05 24.55
CA THR A 73 23.92 15.60 25.92
C THR A 73 22.66 15.26 26.74
N GLU A 74 21.57 14.90 26.07
CA GLU A 74 20.31 14.53 26.72
C GLU A 74 20.28 13.04 27.10
N LYS A 75 20.22 12.78 28.41
CA LYS A 75 19.94 11.45 28.98
C LYS A 75 18.48 11.06 28.72
N THR A 76 18.19 10.66 27.49
CA THR A 76 16.91 10.08 27.11
C THR A 76 17.03 8.56 27.04
N SER A 77 15.96 7.83 27.36
CA SER A 77 15.89 6.38 27.19
C SER A 77 16.24 5.94 25.76
N VAL A 78 15.95 6.80 24.79
CA VAL A 78 16.26 6.60 23.37
C VAL A 78 17.77 6.63 23.10
N ALA A 79 18.51 7.55 23.74
CA ALA A 79 19.96 7.65 23.58
C ALA A 79 20.67 6.41 24.14
N ASP A 80 20.25 5.93 25.31
CA ASP A 80 20.80 4.71 25.94
C ASP A 80 20.55 3.48 25.07
N ALA A 81 19.33 3.32 24.54
CA ALA A 81 18.98 2.23 23.63
C ALA A 81 19.83 2.24 22.34
N ARG A 82 20.10 3.43 21.78
CA ARG A 82 20.97 3.59 20.59
C ARG A 82 22.41 3.23 20.91
N LEU A 83 22.95 3.74 22.01
CA LEU A 83 24.33 3.48 22.43
C LEU A 83 24.56 1.97 22.63
N LYS A 84 23.60 1.28 23.24
CA LYS A 84 23.61 -0.17 23.42
C LYS A 84 23.62 -0.95 22.10
N ALA A 85 22.81 -0.54 21.13
CA ALA A 85 22.66 -1.27 19.87
C ALA A 85 23.71 -0.91 18.80
N ALA A 86 24.34 0.27 18.91
CA ALA A 86 25.30 0.82 17.95
C ALA A 86 26.39 -0.16 17.47
N PRO A 87 27.13 -0.89 18.34
CA PRO A 87 28.18 -1.79 17.87
C PRO A 87 27.64 -2.94 17.01
N VAL A 88 26.47 -3.48 17.36
CA VAL A 88 25.83 -4.57 16.60
C VAL A 88 25.31 -4.06 15.26
N VAL A 89 24.67 -2.89 15.27
CA VAL A 89 24.23 -2.18 14.05
C VAL A 89 25.40 -1.97 13.09
N ALA A 90 26.52 -1.43 13.57
CA ALA A 90 27.71 -1.20 12.75
C ALA A 90 28.24 -2.49 12.12
N GLY A 91 28.31 -3.59 12.88
CA GLY A 91 28.74 -4.88 12.38
C GLY A 91 27.86 -5.44 11.27
N PHE A 92 26.53 -5.37 11.43
CA PHE A 92 25.58 -5.82 10.39
C PHE A 92 25.59 -4.91 9.16
N LEU A 93 25.71 -3.59 9.33
CA LEU A 93 25.86 -2.66 8.21
C LEU A 93 27.13 -2.96 7.39
N ALA A 94 28.24 -3.27 8.07
CA ALA A 94 29.48 -3.65 7.40
C ALA A 94 29.32 -4.96 6.61
N ARG A 95 28.67 -5.98 7.19
CA ARG A 95 28.40 -7.26 6.51
C ARG A 95 27.49 -7.10 5.28
N LEU A 96 26.43 -6.31 5.39
CA LEU A 96 25.56 -6.02 4.24
C LEU A 96 26.33 -5.29 3.12
N LYS A 97 27.17 -4.32 3.47
CA LYS A 97 28.03 -3.61 2.50
C LYS A 97 29.06 -4.52 1.86
N ALA A 98 29.54 -5.53 2.59
CA ALA A 98 30.43 -6.56 2.09
C ALA A 98 29.74 -7.59 1.20
N GLY A 99 28.41 -7.53 1.06
CA GLY A 99 27.64 -8.44 0.21
C GLY A 99 27.39 -9.81 0.82
N ASP A 100 27.25 -9.89 2.16
CA ASP A 100 26.87 -11.14 2.84
C ASP A 100 25.57 -11.72 2.27
N GLU A 101 25.69 -12.81 1.51
CA GLU A 101 24.59 -13.39 0.70
C GLU A 101 23.39 -13.78 1.55
N GLY A 102 23.60 -14.44 2.70
CA GLY A 102 22.51 -14.86 3.58
C GLY A 102 21.72 -13.69 4.16
N LEU A 103 22.40 -12.58 4.46
CA LEU A 103 21.72 -11.35 4.89
C LEU A 103 20.95 -10.70 3.73
N LEU A 104 21.52 -10.67 2.51
CA LEU A 104 20.87 -10.12 1.33
C LEU A 104 19.62 -10.90 0.91
N GLU A 105 19.66 -12.23 0.96
CA GLU A 105 18.50 -13.10 0.72
C GLU A 105 17.38 -12.81 1.74
N THR A 106 17.75 -12.68 3.02
CA THR A 106 16.78 -12.39 4.08
C THR A 106 16.15 -11.00 3.92
N VAL A 107 16.95 -9.99 3.54
CA VAL A 107 16.44 -8.65 3.21
C VAL A 107 15.52 -8.68 2.00
N THR A 108 15.83 -9.49 1.00
CA THR A 108 15.01 -9.66 -0.21
C THR A 108 13.65 -10.27 0.16
N ALA A 109 13.62 -11.31 0.99
CA ALA A 109 12.40 -11.91 1.51
C ALA A 109 11.58 -10.92 2.38
N ALA A 110 12.24 -10.12 3.22
CA ALA A 110 11.60 -9.06 3.99
C ALA A 110 10.97 -7.99 3.07
N TYR A 111 11.68 -7.59 2.02
CA TYR A 111 11.18 -6.64 1.02
C TYR A 111 9.93 -7.18 0.31
N GLN A 112 9.95 -8.45 -0.12
CA GLN A 112 8.80 -9.09 -0.75
C GLN A 112 7.58 -9.08 0.17
N LEU A 113 7.75 -9.45 1.45
CA LEU A 113 6.66 -9.44 2.42
C LEU A 113 6.05 -8.04 2.60
N VAL A 114 6.89 -7.00 2.66
CA VAL A 114 6.41 -5.60 2.75
C VAL A 114 5.62 -5.20 1.50
N MET A 115 6.08 -5.61 0.31
CA MET A 115 5.37 -5.34 -0.94
C MET A 115 4.02 -6.05 -0.99
N ASP A 116 3.96 -7.33 -0.64
CA ASP A 116 2.72 -8.10 -0.63
C ASP A 116 1.71 -7.54 0.38
N GLU A 117 2.18 -7.14 1.56
CA GLU A 117 1.34 -6.50 2.56
C GLU A 117 0.85 -5.12 2.11
N SER A 118 1.66 -4.38 1.33
CA SER A 118 1.22 -3.10 0.76
C SER A 118 0.11 -3.28 -0.29
N VAL A 119 0.20 -4.32 -1.12
CA VAL A 119 -0.83 -4.66 -2.12
C VAL A 119 -2.13 -5.03 -1.40
N ARG A 120 -2.03 -5.93 -0.42
CA ARG A 120 -3.17 -6.36 0.41
C ARG A 120 -3.86 -5.16 1.08
N ASN A 121 -3.10 -4.28 1.72
CA ASN A 121 -3.63 -3.07 2.35
C ASN A 121 -4.30 -2.14 1.32
N GLY A 122 -3.75 -2.02 0.11
CA GLY A 122 -4.39 -1.30 -0.99
C GLY A 122 -5.74 -1.91 -1.37
N MET A 123 -5.81 -3.24 -1.53
CA MET A 123 -7.05 -3.95 -1.84
C MET A 123 -8.11 -3.74 -0.74
N MET A 124 -7.73 -3.89 0.54
CA MET A 124 -8.62 -3.63 1.68
C MET A 124 -9.18 -2.21 1.68
N ALA A 125 -8.33 -1.21 1.45
CA ALA A 125 -8.74 0.19 1.40
C ALA A 125 -9.75 0.44 0.27
N THR A 126 -9.51 -0.11 -0.92
CA THR A 126 -10.44 -0.02 -2.05
C THR A 126 -11.76 -0.72 -1.76
N CYS A 127 -11.76 -1.94 -1.19
CA CYS A 127 -12.98 -2.64 -0.83
C CYS A 127 -13.82 -1.86 0.20
N ARG A 128 -13.18 -1.22 1.19
CA ARG A 128 -13.86 -0.32 2.14
C ARG A 128 -14.46 0.90 1.44
N GLN A 129 -13.72 1.50 0.51
CA GLN A 129 -14.20 2.64 -0.27
C GLN A 129 -15.43 2.29 -1.12
N LEU A 130 -15.47 1.08 -1.66
CA LEU A 130 -16.61 0.54 -2.40
C LEU A 130 -17.75 0.03 -1.49
N GLN A 131 -17.65 0.19 -0.17
CA GLN A 131 -18.60 -0.29 0.83
C GLN A 131 -18.84 -1.81 0.76
N MET A 132 -17.81 -2.57 0.38
CA MET A 132 -17.82 -4.04 0.34
C MET A 132 -17.25 -4.68 1.61
N TRP A 133 -17.11 -3.89 2.69
CA TRP A 133 -16.45 -4.29 3.93
C TRP A 133 -17.26 -3.85 5.17
N PRO A 134 -17.56 -4.73 6.14
CA PRO A 134 -17.27 -6.17 6.13
C PRO A 134 -18.12 -6.89 5.08
N ALA A 135 -17.62 -8.02 4.61
CA ALA A 135 -18.37 -8.85 3.68
C ALA A 135 -19.27 -9.81 4.46
N ASN A 136 -20.55 -9.89 4.09
CA ASN A 136 -21.61 -10.55 4.89
C ASN A 136 -21.83 -12.02 4.52
N THR A 137 -20.89 -12.65 3.81
CA THR A 137 -21.09 -14.03 3.34
C THR A 137 -20.35 -15.03 4.25
N PRO A 138 -20.90 -16.25 4.45
CA PRO A 138 -20.29 -17.27 5.30
C PRO A 138 -19.10 -17.99 4.63
N ASP A 139 -18.60 -17.49 3.49
CA ASP A 139 -17.44 -18.06 2.84
C ASP A 139 -16.22 -17.99 3.76
N VAL A 140 -15.45 -19.07 3.81
CA VAL A 140 -14.22 -19.20 4.62
C VAL A 140 -12.96 -19.15 3.76
N ASP A 141 -13.11 -19.04 2.44
CA ASP A 141 -12.00 -18.94 1.50
C ASP A 141 -11.19 -17.66 1.74
N ARG A 142 -9.87 -17.79 1.59
CA ARG A 142 -8.86 -16.74 1.85
C ARG A 142 -8.00 -16.46 0.63
N ASP A 143 -8.21 -17.16 -0.50
CA ASP A 143 -7.43 -16.95 -1.72
C ASP A 143 -7.88 -15.68 -2.47
N TYR A 144 -7.54 -14.53 -1.91
CA TYR A 144 -7.92 -13.23 -2.46
C TYR A 144 -7.15 -12.83 -3.72
N LEU A 145 -6.16 -13.64 -4.15
CA LEU A 145 -5.38 -13.40 -5.37
C LEU A 145 -5.96 -14.11 -6.60
N ASP A 146 -7.01 -14.91 -6.41
CA ASP A 146 -7.79 -15.47 -7.52
C ASP A 146 -8.67 -14.40 -8.17
N PHE A 147 -8.10 -13.72 -9.17
CA PHE A 147 -8.78 -12.69 -9.98
C PHE A 147 -9.77 -13.27 -11.01
N SER A 148 -9.96 -14.59 -11.06
CA SER A 148 -11.04 -15.18 -11.87
C SER A 148 -12.41 -15.02 -11.20
N ALA A 149 -12.43 -14.81 -9.87
CA ALA A 149 -13.63 -14.55 -9.10
C ALA A 149 -14.19 -13.13 -9.31
N SER A 150 -15.46 -12.94 -8.93
CA SER A 150 -16.08 -11.61 -8.97
C SER A 150 -15.51 -10.69 -7.89
N LEU A 151 -15.54 -9.37 -8.12
CA LEU A 151 -15.03 -8.41 -7.15
C LEU A 151 -15.65 -8.55 -5.73
N PRO A 152 -16.96 -8.77 -5.57
CA PRO A 152 -17.53 -9.02 -4.24
C PRO A 152 -16.97 -10.28 -3.55
N THR A 153 -16.69 -11.34 -4.33
CA THR A 153 -16.07 -12.57 -3.80
C THR A 153 -14.64 -12.31 -3.33
N ILE A 154 -13.86 -11.57 -4.13
CA ILE A 154 -12.49 -11.18 -3.74
C ILE A 154 -12.52 -10.31 -2.48
N ALA A 155 -13.43 -9.34 -2.39
CA ALA A 155 -13.58 -8.50 -1.20
C ALA A 155 -13.86 -9.34 0.06
N GLN A 156 -14.70 -10.37 -0.05
CA GLN A 156 -14.93 -11.33 1.03
C GLN A 156 -13.65 -12.11 1.40
N ARG A 157 -12.92 -12.63 0.42
CA ARG A 157 -11.68 -13.38 0.67
C ARG A 157 -10.61 -12.52 1.34
N VAL A 158 -10.46 -11.25 0.93
CA VAL A 158 -9.58 -10.28 1.60
C VAL A 158 -10.03 -10.04 3.06
N TYR A 159 -11.35 -9.96 3.30
CA TYR A 159 -11.90 -9.83 4.66
C TYR A 159 -11.57 -11.05 5.53
N ASN A 160 -11.77 -12.25 4.99
CA ASN A 160 -11.47 -13.49 5.68
C ASN A 160 -9.98 -13.62 6.03
N ASP A 161 -9.09 -13.25 5.11
CA ASP A 161 -7.65 -13.19 5.37
C ASP A 161 -7.31 -12.16 6.46
N ASP A 162 -7.97 -10.98 6.48
CA ASP A 162 -7.78 -9.99 7.54
C ASP A 162 -8.24 -10.45 8.91
N VAL A 163 -9.41 -11.07 9.01
CA VAL A 163 -9.89 -11.65 10.26
C VAL A 163 -8.94 -12.75 10.74
N HIS A 164 -8.48 -13.62 9.83
CA HIS A 164 -7.54 -14.68 10.17
C HIS A 164 -6.20 -14.13 10.69
N ARG A 165 -5.62 -13.14 10.02
CA ARG A 165 -4.35 -12.53 10.44
C ARG A 165 -4.46 -11.74 11.73
N ARG A 166 -5.60 -11.09 12.01
CA ARG A 166 -5.83 -10.42 13.29
C ARG A 166 -5.91 -11.39 14.46
N ALA A 167 -6.34 -12.63 14.22
CA ALA A 167 -6.38 -13.66 15.24
C ALA A 167 -4.97 -14.18 15.62
N ASP A 168 -3.96 -14.04 14.75
CA ASP A 168 -2.57 -14.41 15.03
C ASP A 168 -1.65 -13.16 15.06
N PRO A 169 -1.24 -12.69 16.26
CA PRO A 169 -0.41 -11.50 16.40
C PRO A 169 0.99 -11.63 15.75
N ARG A 170 1.43 -12.84 15.41
CA ARG A 170 2.72 -13.07 14.74
C ARG A 170 2.77 -12.44 13.35
N TYR A 171 1.65 -12.41 12.61
CA TYR A 171 1.62 -11.78 11.28
C TYR A 171 1.96 -10.29 11.35
N GLY A 172 1.34 -9.58 12.29
CA GLY A 172 1.61 -8.16 12.52
C GLY A 172 3.07 -7.90 12.86
N ARG A 173 3.62 -8.65 13.83
CA ARG A 173 5.04 -8.50 14.23
C ARG A 173 6.01 -8.86 13.12
N ARG A 174 5.76 -9.93 12.37
CA ARG A 174 6.62 -10.35 11.25
C ARG A 174 6.68 -9.28 10.17
N ALA A 175 5.53 -8.75 9.75
CA ALA A 175 5.46 -7.72 8.73
C ALA A 175 6.10 -6.40 9.17
N THR A 176 6.01 -6.09 10.47
CA THR A 176 6.68 -4.94 11.10
C THR A 176 8.18 -5.08 11.13
N THR A 177 8.65 -6.26 11.50
CA THR A 177 10.08 -6.61 11.51
C THR A 177 10.65 -6.56 10.10
N ALA A 178 9.88 -7.02 9.11
CA ALA A 178 10.24 -6.89 7.70
C ALA A 178 10.42 -5.42 7.30
N SER A 179 9.49 -4.54 7.67
CA SER A 179 9.62 -3.10 7.42
C SER A 179 10.85 -2.50 8.09
N PHE A 180 11.13 -2.89 9.34
CA PHE A 180 12.33 -2.46 10.07
C PHE A 180 13.62 -2.89 9.34
N LEU A 181 13.68 -4.13 8.86
CA LEU A 181 14.82 -4.66 8.11
C LEU A 181 15.00 -3.99 6.75
N VAL A 182 13.91 -3.66 6.06
CA VAL A 182 13.96 -2.92 4.79
C VAL A 182 14.51 -1.50 5.00
N ASP A 183 14.08 -0.81 6.06
CA ASP A 183 14.65 0.49 6.43
C ASP A 183 16.15 0.36 6.75
N PHE A 184 16.54 -0.66 7.53
CA PHE A 184 17.93 -0.96 7.87
C PHE A 184 18.82 -1.21 6.64
N ALA A 185 18.35 -2.03 5.70
CA ALA A 185 19.08 -2.31 4.47
C ALA A 185 19.23 -1.07 3.58
N GLY A 186 18.22 -0.18 3.58
CA GLY A 186 18.29 1.11 2.89
C GLY A 186 19.44 1.99 3.39
N GLU A 187 19.67 2.02 4.70
CA GLU A 187 20.77 2.76 5.33
C GLU A 187 22.15 2.13 5.05
N ALA A 188 22.21 0.82 4.83
CA ALA A 188 23.41 0.15 4.36
C ALA A 188 23.76 0.49 2.90
N GLY A 189 22.84 1.11 2.15
CA GLY A 189 22.98 1.37 0.72
C GLY A 189 22.73 0.13 -0.14
N VAL A 190 22.09 -0.90 0.40
CA VAL A 190 21.72 -2.10 -0.36
C VAL A 190 20.74 -1.69 -1.46
N VAL A 191 21.07 -2.06 -2.70
CA VAL A 191 20.19 -1.82 -3.84
C VAL A 191 18.94 -2.66 -3.64
N ARG A 192 17.79 -1.99 -3.70
CA ARG A 192 16.49 -2.63 -3.60
C ARG A 192 16.32 -3.63 -4.75
N PRO A 193 15.87 -4.87 -4.47
CA PRO A 193 15.61 -5.86 -5.51
C PRO A 193 14.63 -5.31 -6.57
N GLU A 194 14.80 -5.71 -7.83
CA GLU A 194 13.87 -5.34 -8.93
C GLU A 194 12.52 -6.08 -8.85
N LEU A 195 12.20 -6.67 -7.70
CA LEU A 195 10.96 -7.41 -7.38
C LEU A 195 9.67 -6.60 -7.54
N VAL A 196 9.78 -5.29 -7.80
CA VAL A 196 8.66 -4.37 -8.00
C VAL A 196 7.74 -4.81 -9.15
N LYS A 197 8.20 -5.60 -10.11
CA LYS A 197 7.39 -6.01 -11.28
C LYS A 197 6.26 -6.96 -10.93
N GLU A 198 6.47 -7.90 -10.00
CA GLU A 198 5.47 -8.94 -9.71
C GLU A 198 4.34 -8.40 -8.84
N SER A 199 4.65 -7.83 -7.66
CA SER A 199 3.63 -7.26 -6.78
C SER A 199 2.89 -6.08 -7.42
N GLY A 200 3.57 -5.31 -8.28
CA GLY A 200 2.93 -4.23 -9.06
C GLY A 200 1.87 -4.74 -10.04
N GLY A 201 2.08 -5.91 -10.64
CA GLY A 201 1.11 -6.55 -11.52
C GLY A 201 -0.18 -6.95 -10.80
N VAL A 202 -0.07 -7.44 -9.57
CA VAL A 202 -1.22 -7.87 -8.75
C VAL A 202 -2.18 -6.72 -8.48
N LEU A 203 -1.68 -5.58 -7.98
CA LEU A 203 -2.54 -4.43 -7.70
C LEU A 203 -3.18 -3.86 -8.97
N GLN A 204 -2.45 -3.85 -10.09
CA GLN A 204 -3.01 -3.39 -11.37
C GLN A 204 -4.13 -4.31 -11.88
N GLN A 205 -3.99 -5.63 -11.74
CA GLN A 205 -5.05 -6.58 -12.09
C GLN A 205 -6.30 -6.36 -11.23
N PHE A 206 -6.12 -6.18 -9.92
CA PHE A 206 -7.23 -5.87 -9.02
C PHE A 206 -7.94 -4.56 -9.40
N LEU A 207 -7.19 -3.49 -9.68
CA LEU A 207 -7.77 -2.21 -10.10
C LEU A 207 -8.52 -2.31 -11.44
N ALA A 208 -8.03 -3.12 -12.39
CA ALA A 208 -8.75 -3.38 -13.63
C ALA A 208 -10.10 -4.10 -13.38
N LEU A 209 -10.14 -5.00 -12.40
CA LEU A 209 -11.38 -5.66 -12.00
C LEU A 209 -12.35 -4.67 -11.32
N VAL A 210 -11.84 -3.76 -10.49
CA VAL A 210 -12.61 -2.66 -9.89
C VAL A 210 -13.24 -1.76 -10.95
N ASP A 211 -12.47 -1.37 -11.97
CA ASP A 211 -12.97 -0.58 -13.10
C ASP A 211 -14.11 -1.30 -13.81
N LYS A 212 -13.90 -2.59 -14.15
CA LYS A 212 -14.91 -3.42 -14.82
C LYS A 212 -16.20 -3.51 -14.00
N TRP A 213 -16.09 -3.84 -12.71
CA TRP A 213 -17.25 -3.95 -11.82
C TRP A 213 -18.00 -2.61 -11.69
N THR A 214 -17.28 -1.50 -11.58
CA THR A 214 -17.88 -0.16 -11.49
C THR A 214 -18.68 0.16 -12.75
N MET A 215 -18.16 -0.18 -13.95
CA MET A 215 -18.89 -0.02 -15.21
C MET A 215 -20.16 -0.89 -15.26
N GLU A 216 -20.09 -2.13 -14.79
CA GLU A 216 -21.26 -3.02 -14.71
C GLU A 216 -22.34 -2.44 -13.79
N GLN A 217 -21.97 -1.87 -12.64
CA GLN A 217 -22.91 -1.20 -11.73
C GLN A 217 -23.54 0.05 -12.37
N GLU A 218 -22.76 0.89 -13.05
CA GLU A 218 -23.29 2.04 -13.79
C GLU A 218 -24.31 1.63 -14.85
N CYS A 219 -24.04 0.55 -15.59
CA CYS A 219 -24.95 -0.02 -16.59
C CYS A 219 -26.25 -0.55 -15.96
N LEU A 220 -26.16 -1.31 -14.87
CA LEU A 220 -27.32 -1.84 -14.15
C LEU A 220 -28.21 -0.71 -13.62
N LEU A 221 -27.60 0.32 -13.02
CA LEU A 221 -28.32 1.52 -12.57
C LEU A 221 -28.97 2.28 -13.73
N ALA A 222 -28.26 2.43 -14.86
CA ALA A 222 -28.81 3.09 -16.04
C ALA A 222 -29.98 2.32 -16.68
N ALA A 223 -29.99 0.99 -16.58
CA ALA A 223 -31.10 0.15 -17.04
C ALA A 223 -32.29 0.18 -16.07
N ALA A 224 -32.04 0.21 -14.76
CA ALA A 224 -33.07 0.25 -13.72
C ALA A 224 -33.79 1.61 -13.66
N VAL A 225 -33.06 2.71 -13.87
CA VAL A 225 -33.64 4.05 -13.96
C VAL A 225 -34.25 4.21 -15.36
N GLN A 226 -35.52 3.82 -15.52
CA GLN A 226 -36.27 4.18 -16.72
C GLN A 226 -36.13 5.68 -16.96
N PRO A 227 -35.84 6.13 -18.20
CA PRO A 227 -35.59 7.52 -18.50
C PRO A 227 -36.89 8.32 -18.35
N ARG A 228 -37.20 8.77 -17.14
CA ARG A 228 -38.00 9.99 -16.97
C ARG A 228 -37.16 11.12 -17.57
N ARG A 229 -37.52 11.52 -18.79
CA ARG A 229 -36.93 12.63 -19.56
C ARG A 229 -36.72 13.83 -18.61
N GLY A 230 -35.50 14.02 -18.10
CA GLY A 230 -35.17 15.12 -17.19
C GLY A 230 -34.04 14.88 -16.17
N VAL A 231 -33.79 13.65 -15.70
CA VAL A 231 -32.95 13.42 -14.48
C VAL A 231 -31.52 12.94 -14.75
N ARG A 232 -31.16 12.66 -16.02
CA ARG A 232 -29.88 12.02 -16.39
C ARG A 232 -28.62 12.83 -16.06
N GLY A 233 -28.74 14.15 -15.89
CA GLY A 233 -27.60 15.03 -15.56
C GLY A 233 -27.20 15.03 -14.07
N LEU A 234 -28.10 14.64 -13.17
CA LEU A 234 -27.91 14.81 -11.72
C LEU A 234 -27.18 13.62 -11.08
N LEU A 235 -27.50 12.39 -11.51
CA LEU A 235 -26.96 11.17 -10.91
C LEU A 235 -25.46 10.97 -11.19
N THR A 236 -24.99 11.35 -12.38
CA THR A 236 -23.57 11.27 -12.73
C THR A 236 -22.72 12.21 -11.87
N GLY A 237 -23.26 13.36 -11.44
CA GLY A 237 -22.56 14.31 -10.58
C GLY A 237 -22.45 13.87 -9.12
N LEU A 238 -23.46 13.14 -8.59
CA LEU A 238 -23.48 12.70 -7.20
C LEU A 238 -22.57 11.49 -6.95
N VAL A 239 -22.52 10.52 -7.87
CA VAL A 239 -21.64 9.34 -7.71
C VAL A 239 -20.15 9.73 -7.79
N LEU A 240 -19.80 10.73 -8.61
CA LEU A 240 -18.46 11.31 -8.68
C LEU A 240 -18.14 12.29 -7.54
N GLY A 241 -19.15 13.02 -7.02
CA GLY A 241 -18.96 14.00 -5.94
C GLY A 241 -18.80 13.36 -4.55
N ILE A 242 -19.55 12.29 -4.26
CA ILE A 242 -19.48 11.59 -2.96
C ILE A 242 -18.14 10.87 -2.81
N THR A 243 -17.58 10.34 -3.90
CA THR A 243 -16.24 9.72 -3.90
C THR A 243 -15.14 10.76 -3.68
N ALA A 244 -15.19 11.93 -4.34
CA ALA A 244 -14.20 13.00 -4.16
C ALA A 244 -14.26 13.66 -2.76
N GLU A 245 -15.45 13.86 -2.20
CA GLU A 245 -15.62 14.52 -0.89
C GLU A 245 -15.35 13.56 0.29
N ALA A 246 -15.66 12.26 0.16
CA ALA A 246 -15.23 11.24 1.12
C ALA A 246 -13.69 11.11 1.15
N LEU A 247 -13.04 11.20 -0.02
CA LEU A 247 -11.58 11.31 -0.16
C LEU A 247 -11.03 12.57 0.52
N ARG A 248 -11.72 13.72 0.44
CA ARG A 248 -11.30 14.99 1.06
C ARG A 248 -11.45 14.99 2.59
N ARG A 249 -12.49 14.36 3.13
CA ARG A 249 -12.73 14.28 4.57
C ARG A 249 -11.82 13.28 5.28
N HIS A 250 -11.38 12.22 4.60
CA HIS A 250 -10.34 11.32 5.12
C HIS A 250 -8.91 11.83 4.88
N ALA A 251 -8.76 12.95 4.17
CA ALA A 251 -7.49 13.65 3.97
C ALA A 251 -7.29 14.88 4.89
N GLN A 252 -8.15 15.11 5.90
CA GLN A 252 -7.87 16.16 6.89
C GLN A 252 -6.69 15.79 7.79
N PRO A 253 -5.78 16.75 8.06
CA PRO A 253 -4.49 16.48 8.66
C PRO A 253 -4.64 16.30 10.18
N THR A 254 -4.81 15.08 10.65
CA THR A 254 -4.35 14.77 12.02
C THR A 254 -2.84 14.96 12.04
N ALA A 255 -2.32 15.72 13.00
CA ALA A 255 -1.00 16.35 13.06
C ALA A 255 0.26 15.45 12.93
N LEU A 256 0.12 14.17 12.56
CA LEU A 256 1.22 13.21 12.34
C LEU A 256 1.61 13.02 10.85
N TRP A 257 0.95 13.69 9.91
CA TRP A 257 1.16 13.51 8.45
C TRP A 257 2.11 14.55 7.83
N SER A 258 3.34 14.71 8.35
CA SER A 258 4.33 15.62 7.75
C SER A 258 5.23 14.98 6.67
N GLY A 259 5.01 13.70 6.32
CA GLY A 259 5.71 13.00 5.24
C GLY A 259 5.00 13.10 3.89
N ARG A 260 5.68 13.68 2.87
CA ARG A 260 5.18 14.07 1.53
C ARG A 260 4.67 12.93 0.62
N SER A 261 4.49 11.72 1.14
CA SER A 261 4.66 10.52 0.33
C SER A 261 3.47 9.54 0.41
N ALA A 262 2.56 9.70 1.40
CA ALA A 262 1.22 9.10 1.36
C ALA A 262 0.27 9.75 0.33
N VAL A 263 0.57 10.97 -0.12
CA VAL A 263 -0.20 11.66 -1.17
C VAL A 263 -0.13 10.89 -2.50
N PHE A 264 0.94 10.13 -2.76
CA PHE A 264 1.17 9.54 -4.09
C PHE A 264 0.24 8.36 -4.44
N LEU A 265 -0.04 7.42 -3.53
CA LEU A 265 -0.90 6.27 -3.86
C LEU A 265 -2.37 6.67 -4.07
N LEU A 266 -2.87 7.60 -3.26
CA LEU A 266 -4.21 8.17 -3.42
C LEU A 266 -4.31 9.04 -4.69
N THR A 267 -3.26 9.81 -5.00
CA THR A 267 -3.24 10.69 -6.20
C THR A 267 -3.07 9.89 -7.50
N VAL A 268 -2.37 8.75 -7.48
CA VAL A 268 -2.23 7.89 -8.67
C VAL A 268 -3.55 7.18 -9.00
N VAL A 269 -4.26 6.66 -8.00
CA VAL A 269 -5.58 6.01 -8.20
C VAL A 269 -6.63 7.03 -8.68
N VAL A 270 -6.68 8.23 -8.10
CA VAL A 270 -7.59 9.30 -8.54
C VAL A 270 -7.17 9.91 -9.89
N GLY A 271 -5.87 10.07 -10.13
CA GLY A 271 -5.32 10.65 -11.36
C GLY A 271 -5.51 9.77 -12.60
N LEU A 272 -5.38 8.44 -12.48
CA LEU A 272 -5.59 7.50 -13.58
C LEU A 272 -7.07 7.42 -14.01
N ALA A 273 -8.00 7.50 -13.07
CA ALA A 273 -9.44 7.53 -13.36
C ALA A 273 -9.86 8.82 -14.10
N ILE A 274 -9.28 9.96 -13.75
CA ILE A 274 -9.56 11.26 -14.41
C ILE A 274 -8.91 11.33 -15.79
N ALA A 275 -7.66 10.85 -15.96
CA ALA A 275 -6.93 10.93 -17.23
C ALA A 275 -7.53 10.06 -18.34
N ARG A 276 -8.12 8.89 -18.02
CA ARG A 276 -8.76 8.00 -19.01
C ARG A 276 -10.10 8.54 -19.54
N ARG A 277 -10.85 9.32 -18.77
CA ARG A 277 -12.15 9.88 -19.18
C ARG A 277 -12.03 11.08 -20.14
N GLY A 278 -10.83 11.67 -20.27
CA GLY A 278 -10.56 12.81 -21.16
C GLY A 278 -10.37 12.47 -22.64
N ARG A 279 -10.13 11.20 -23.01
CA ARG A 279 -10.04 10.80 -24.42
C ARG A 279 -11.43 10.50 -24.98
N ARG A 280 -12.18 11.54 -25.33
CA ARG A 280 -13.28 11.41 -26.29
C ARG A 280 -12.69 11.02 -27.66
N PRO A 281 -13.21 10.00 -28.35
CA PRO A 281 -12.86 9.76 -29.74
C PRO A 281 -13.29 10.98 -30.56
N SER A 282 -12.33 11.59 -31.26
CA SER A 282 -12.58 12.64 -32.23
C SER A 282 -13.55 12.11 -33.29
N LYS A 283 -14.71 12.76 -33.42
CA LYS A 283 -15.61 12.56 -34.57
C LYS A 283 -14.96 13.21 -35.79
N SER A 284 -14.09 12.50 -36.48
CA SER A 284 -13.70 12.83 -37.84
C SER A 284 -13.97 11.61 -38.73
N GLU A 285 -15.15 11.60 -39.35
CA GLU A 285 -15.39 11.14 -40.72
C GLU A 285 -16.90 11.19 -40.99
N ALA A 286 -17.38 12.34 -41.46
CA ALA A 286 -18.62 12.45 -42.20
C ALA A 286 -18.25 12.48 -43.69
N HIS A 287 -18.51 11.38 -44.39
CA HIS A 287 -18.44 11.34 -45.85
C HIS A 287 -19.64 12.10 -46.46
N PRO A 288 -19.44 13.00 -47.44
CA PRO A 288 -20.54 13.63 -48.16
C PRO A 288 -21.16 12.68 -49.19
N VAL A 289 -22.48 12.63 -49.16
CA VAL A 289 -23.38 11.93 -50.08
C VAL A 289 -23.20 12.43 -51.52
N LEU A 290 -22.94 11.51 -52.44
CA LEU A 290 -22.90 11.74 -53.89
C LEU A 290 -24.27 12.21 -54.40
N ARG A 291 -24.29 13.36 -55.08
CA ARG A 291 -25.42 13.84 -55.89
C ARG A 291 -25.66 12.89 -57.06
N VAL A 292 -26.88 12.37 -57.16
CA VAL A 292 -27.42 11.72 -58.35
C VAL A 292 -27.65 12.79 -59.42
N VAL A 293 -26.96 12.64 -60.56
CA VAL A 293 -27.17 13.45 -61.77
C VAL A 293 -28.38 12.89 -62.52
N GLN A 294 -29.36 13.76 -62.78
CA GLN A 294 -30.44 13.52 -63.74
C GLN A 294 -29.86 13.40 -65.16
N THR A 295 -30.16 12.31 -65.85
CA THR A 295 -30.17 12.28 -67.32
C THR A 295 -31.59 12.02 -67.80
N ARG A 296 -32.09 13.02 -68.52
CA ARG A 296 -33.36 13.10 -69.20
C ARG A 296 -33.06 12.87 -70.68
N THR A 297 -33.57 11.82 -71.29
CA THR A 297 -33.69 11.75 -72.75
C THR A 297 -34.91 10.91 -73.14
N ARG A 298 -35.70 11.53 -74.03
CA ARG A 298 -36.70 10.91 -74.90
C ARG A 298 -36.01 10.04 -75.95
#